data_AF-A0A2S8FCI9-F1
#
_entry.id   AF-A0A2S8FCI9-F1
#
_cell.length_a   1.000
_cell.length_b   1.000
_cell.length_c   1.000
_cell.angle_alpha   90.00
_cell.angle_beta   90.00
_cell.angle_gamma   90.00
#
_symmetry.space_group_name_H-M   'P 1'
#
loop_
_entity.id
_entity.type
_entity.pdbx_description
1 polymer ?
#
loop_
_entity_poly.entity_id
_entity_poly.type
_entity_poly.pdbx_seq_one_letter_code
_entity_poly.pdbx_strand_id
1 'polypeptide(L)'
;MFPAQRSQYLQPILDFPTDDRESQLTTVAYQSPLGQPATNEGELSLISPRGEAEWIEPEYTRRAFPDHVYDRPLGDVVDTTPYEWTLLPAGPVYKSYMAGVKESRLSAHLMKITDDNWMLDGTLGGRFGVMRWGRDSATGFLAEGVQWDIEGSAQVRLDIPEEVDVRAVDFRAGTQLTWSYADNPAHRSRFGYYHLSSHLGDEFLLKNPTYPRLNYAHDLLIFGHSYYITPKLRVYGEVGWAFYHLVADPWEFQFGVEWAPTRATGFWGEPFLAVGCHLREEVNFGGSFVVQTGWAWVGEIPGRTFRMGLHYHNGDSTQNSFYNNFEQQIGFGIWYDF
;
A
#
# COMPACT_ATOMS: atom_id res chain seq x y z
N MET A 1 -50.96 -32.80 2.41
CA MET A 1 -51.04 -33.97 3.31
C MET A 1 -49.60 -34.43 3.52
N PHE A 2 -49.06 -34.19 4.73
CA PHE A 2 -47.70 -34.50 5.22
C PHE A 2 -46.49 -33.80 4.53
N PRO A 3 -45.43 -33.45 5.29
CA PRO A 3 -45.04 -32.05 5.44
C PRO A 3 -43.64 -31.69 4.91
N ALA A 4 -43.42 -30.39 4.70
CA ALA A 4 -42.15 -29.79 4.33
C ALA A 4 -41.08 -29.99 5.43
N GLN A 5 -39.97 -30.65 5.06
CA GLN A 5 -38.73 -30.59 5.81
C GLN A 5 -38.10 -29.21 5.62
N ARG A 6 -38.25 -28.35 6.64
CA ARG A 6 -37.44 -27.13 6.78
C ARG A 6 -36.00 -27.56 7.06
N SER A 7 -35.09 -27.14 6.19
CA SER A 7 -33.66 -27.09 6.46
C SER A 7 -33.42 -26.40 7.80
N GLN A 8 -32.70 -27.07 8.69
CA GLN A 8 -32.27 -26.51 9.97
C GLN A 8 -31.29 -25.38 9.69
N TYR A 9 -31.69 -24.16 10.00
CA TYR A 9 -30.79 -23.02 10.06
C TYR A 9 -29.75 -23.29 11.14
N LEU A 10 -28.47 -23.28 10.76
CA LEU A 10 -27.37 -23.01 11.68
C LEU A 10 -27.64 -21.61 12.25
N GLN A 11 -27.87 -21.55 13.55
CA GLN A 11 -28.02 -20.28 14.27
C GLN A 11 -26.69 -19.51 14.20
N PRO A 12 -26.71 -18.18 14.03
CA PRO A 12 -25.51 -17.37 14.21
C PRO A 12 -25.06 -17.49 15.67
N ILE A 13 -23.87 -18.03 15.89
CA ILE A 13 -23.16 -17.93 17.18
C ILE A 13 -22.58 -16.51 17.24
N LEU A 14 -23.44 -15.55 17.61
CA LEU A 14 -23.08 -14.23 18.13
C LEU A 14 -24.38 -13.59 18.65
N ASP A 15 -24.82 -14.06 19.82
CA ASP A 15 -25.83 -13.38 20.63
C ASP A 15 -25.15 -12.16 21.25
N PHE A 16 -25.39 -10.97 20.70
CA PHE A 16 -25.10 -9.74 21.43
C PHE A 16 -26.23 -9.52 22.44
N PRO A 17 -25.96 -9.44 23.75
CA PRO A 17 -27.01 -9.15 24.72
C PRO A 17 -27.55 -7.73 24.47
N THR A 18 -28.82 -7.62 24.10
CA THR A 18 -29.58 -6.36 24.23
C THR A 18 -29.94 -6.21 25.71
N ASP A 19 -29.01 -5.66 26.46
CA ASP A 19 -29.19 -5.32 27.86
C ASP A 19 -29.87 -3.95 27.93
N ASP A 20 -31.15 -3.91 28.32
CA ASP A 20 -31.93 -2.68 28.59
C ASP A 20 -31.46 -1.96 29.87
N ARG A 21 -30.14 -1.85 30.08
CA ARG A 21 -29.57 -1.07 31.18
C ARG A 21 -29.33 0.35 30.70
N GLU A 22 -29.92 1.32 31.40
CA GLU A 22 -29.59 2.73 31.23
C GLU A 22 -28.07 2.94 31.28
N SER A 23 -27.54 3.69 30.31
CA SER A 23 -26.12 4.02 30.25
C SER A 23 -25.72 4.81 31.49
N GLN A 24 -25.07 4.17 32.47
CA GLN A 24 -24.36 4.88 33.52
C GLN A 24 -23.01 5.37 33.00
N LEU A 25 -23.05 6.31 32.04
CA LEU A 25 -21.90 7.15 31.74
C LEU A 25 -21.72 8.13 32.91
N THR A 26 -20.95 7.72 33.91
CA THR A 26 -20.41 8.69 34.87
C THR A 26 -19.30 9.46 34.15
N THR A 27 -19.55 10.74 33.87
CA THR A 27 -18.49 11.64 33.42
C THR A 27 -17.55 11.87 34.61
N VAL A 28 -16.37 11.27 34.57
CA VAL A 28 -15.31 11.60 35.53
C VAL A 28 -14.67 12.90 35.07
N ALA A 29 -15.05 14.01 35.71
CA ALA A 29 -14.35 15.27 35.55
C ALA A 29 -12.99 15.17 36.24
N TYR A 30 -11.91 15.26 35.48
CA TYR A 30 -10.56 15.36 36.04
C TYR A 30 -10.39 16.76 36.67
N GLN A 31 -10.31 16.83 37.99
CA GLN A 31 -9.77 18.00 38.69
C GLN A 31 -8.24 17.96 38.57
N SER A 32 -7.69 18.65 37.56
CA SER A 32 -6.26 19.00 37.40
C SER A 32 -5.24 17.81 37.33
N PRO A 33 -4.45 17.66 36.25
CA PRO A 33 -3.53 16.51 36.13
C PRO A 33 -2.24 16.58 36.97
N LEU A 34 -1.95 17.66 37.69
CA LEU A 34 -0.64 17.87 38.31
C LEU A 34 -0.68 17.74 39.84
N GLY A 35 -0.76 16.49 40.31
CA GLY A 35 -0.23 16.11 41.62
C GLY A 35 1.28 15.89 41.50
N GLN A 36 2.09 16.69 42.21
CA GLN A 36 3.54 16.56 42.19
C GLN A 36 3.99 15.22 42.80
N PRO A 37 4.86 14.42 42.16
CA PRO A 37 5.64 13.43 42.86
C PRO A 37 6.84 14.08 43.55
N ALA A 38 7.09 13.68 44.80
CA ALA A 38 8.33 14.00 45.51
C ALA A 38 9.52 13.35 44.78
N THR A 39 10.53 14.16 44.48
CA THR A 39 11.74 13.78 43.76
C THR A 39 12.68 12.97 44.65
N ASN A 40 13.13 11.80 44.19
CA ASN A 40 14.46 11.29 44.52
C ASN A 40 15.37 11.61 43.34
N GLU A 41 16.41 12.40 43.60
CA GLU A 41 17.40 12.84 42.61
C GLU A 41 18.30 11.66 42.20
N GLY A 42 18.39 11.39 40.90
CA GLY A 42 19.35 10.43 40.36
C GLY A 42 19.05 9.99 38.93
N GLU A 43 19.80 10.58 37.99
CA GLU A 43 20.05 10.15 36.60
C GLU A 43 18.93 10.25 35.52
N LEU A 44 19.30 10.99 34.46
CA LEU A 44 18.75 10.99 33.08
C LEU A 44 17.27 11.37 32.91
N SER A 45 17.00 12.66 33.06
CA SER A 45 15.74 13.29 32.64
C SER A 45 15.93 14.06 31.33
N LEU A 46 15.37 13.53 30.22
CA LEU A 46 15.19 14.22 28.93
C LEU A 46 14.01 15.22 28.95
N ILE A 47 13.57 15.67 30.13
CA ILE A 47 12.43 16.56 30.28
C ILE A 47 12.94 17.91 30.80
N SER A 48 12.81 18.94 29.97
CA SER A 48 12.96 20.33 30.37
C SER A 48 11.97 20.66 31.49
N PRO A 49 12.34 21.41 32.55
CA PRO A 49 11.48 21.68 33.71
C PRO A 49 10.23 22.53 33.40
N ARG A 50 10.04 22.97 32.16
CA ARG A 50 8.86 23.70 31.70
C ARG A 50 8.22 22.84 30.63
N GLY A 51 7.04 22.29 30.93
CA GLY A 51 6.29 21.32 30.10
C GLY A 51 5.77 21.86 28.76
N GLU A 52 6.61 22.54 28.00
CA GLU A 52 6.42 22.78 26.58
C GLU A 52 7.02 21.57 25.85
N ALA A 53 6.18 20.83 25.13
CA ALA A 53 6.67 19.86 24.15
C ALA A 53 7.35 20.66 23.04
N GLU A 54 8.66 20.83 23.14
CA GLU A 54 9.45 21.42 22.09
C GLU A 54 9.48 20.41 20.93
N TRP A 55 8.87 20.78 19.80
CA TRP A 55 9.11 20.08 18.55
C TRP A 55 10.58 20.29 18.21
N ILE A 56 11.41 19.33 18.58
CA ILE A 56 12.78 19.24 18.09
C ILE A 56 12.64 18.83 16.63
N GLU A 57 12.80 19.77 15.70
CA GLU A 57 13.00 19.40 14.30
C GLU A 57 14.17 18.41 14.27
N PRO A 58 14.00 17.20 13.72
CA PRO A 58 15.14 16.32 13.54
C PRO A 58 16.18 17.08 12.72
N GLU A 59 17.32 17.39 13.34
CA GLU A 59 18.48 17.87 12.62
C GLU A 59 18.93 16.71 11.73
N TYR A 60 18.39 16.66 10.52
CA TYR A 60 18.99 15.88 9.44
C TYR A 60 20.39 16.46 9.29
N THR A 61 21.39 15.73 9.79
CA THR A 61 22.78 16.09 9.60
C THR A 61 22.98 16.29 8.11
N ARG A 62 23.02 17.56 7.70
CA ARG A 62 23.22 17.95 6.31
C ARG A 62 24.71 17.73 6.06
N ARG A 63 25.13 16.46 5.99
CA ARG A 63 26.42 16.10 5.41
C ARG A 63 26.32 16.58 3.97
N ALA A 64 26.97 17.70 3.70
CA ALA A 64 27.06 18.32 2.39
C ALA A 64 27.85 17.36 1.50
N PHE A 65 27.16 16.41 0.88
CA PHE A 65 27.70 15.66 -0.24
C PHE A 65 27.83 16.65 -1.41
N PRO A 66 29.03 16.76 -2.03
CA PRO A 66 29.30 17.74 -3.06
C PRO A 66 28.39 17.54 -4.28
N ASP A 67 27.80 18.65 -4.75
CA ASP A 67 27.24 19.08 -6.05
C ASP A 67 26.62 18.09 -7.08
N HIS A 68 26.60 16.78 -6.84
CA HIS A 68 25.90 15.79 -7.65
C HIS A 68 24.75 15.18 -6.83
N VAL A 69 23.65 15.93 -6.73
CA VAL A 69 22.41 15.52 -6.04
C VAL A 69 21.82 14.21 -6.60
N TYR A 70 22.25 13.78 -7.79
CA TYR A 70 21.65 12.66 -8.51
C TYR A 70 22.23 11.27 -8.18
N ASP A 71 23.43 11.16 -7.59
CA ASP A 71 24.16 9.87 -7.47
C ASP A 71 24.47 9.41 -6.03
N ARG A 72 23.91 10.05 -4.97
CA ARG A 72 24.16 9.55 -3.59
C ARG A 72 23.64 8.10 -3.44
N PRO A 73 24.25 7.28 -2.56
CA PRO A 73 23.86 5.89 -2.40
C PRO A 73 22.45 5.73 -1.77
N LEU A 74 21.88 4.52 -1.83
CA LEU A 74 20.56 4.20 -1.26
C LEU A 74 20.54 4.12 0.27
N GLY A 75 21.72 3.96 0.83
CA GLY A 75 22.03 3.85 2.25
C GLY A 75 23.48 4.24 2.45
N ASP A 76 23.84 4.69 3.64
CA ASP A 76 25.23 4.98 3.97
C ASP A 76 25.82 3.77 4.68
N VAL A 77 26.59 2.97 3.95
CA VAL A 77 27.23 1.74 4.46
C VAL A 77 28.27 2.06 5.55
N VAL A 78 28.70 3.32 5.64
CA VAL A 78 29.66 3.82 6.65
C VAL A 78 28.93 4.48 7.81
N ASP A 79 27.61 4.67 7.74
CA ASP A 79 26.86 5.18 8.86
C ASP A 79 26.88 4.15 10.00
N THR A 80 27.46 4.55 11.13
CA THR A 80 27.59 3.74 12.34
C THR A 80 26.58 4.13 13.41
N THR A 81 25.62 5.00 13.11
CA THR A 81 24.54 5.30 14.05
C THR A 81 23.83 4.01 14.44
N PRO A 82 23.59 3.79 15.75
CA PRO A 82 22.94 2.57 16.21
C PRO A 82 21.52 2.51 15.67
N TYR A 83 21.03 1.30 15.44
CA TYR A 83 19.61 1.11 15.18
C TYR A 83 18.81 1.47 16.43
N GLU A 84 17.63 2.03 16.21
CA GLU A 84 16.70 2.39 17.27
C GLU A 84 15.30 1.89 16.95
N TRP A 85 14.47 1.83 18.00
CA TRP A 85 13.06 1.54 17.84
C TRP A 85 12.32 2.85 17.54
N THR A 86 11.64 2.89 16.40
CA THR A 86 10.77 4.00 16.00
C THR A 86 9.34 3.52 15.87
N LEU A 87 8.42 4.16 16.58
CA LEU A 87 6.99 3.94 16.44
C LEU A 87 6.43 4.89 15.37
N LEU A 88 5.53 4.39 14.50
CA LEU A 88 4.96 5.13 13.37
C LEU A 88 6.04 5.82 12.52
N PRO A 89 7.03 5.07 12.02
CA PRO A 89 8.19 5.65 11.37
C PRO A 89 7.83 6.33 10.04
N ALA A 90 8.57 7.37 9.68
CA ALA A 90 8.45 8.03 8.38
C ALA A 90 9.21 7.26 7.29
N GLY A 91 8.63 7.24 6.08
CA GLY A 91 9.19 6.59 4.90
C GLY A 91 9.17 5.06 4.95
N PRO A 92 9.23 4.38 3.80
CA PRO A 92 9.28 2.92 3.77
C PRO A 92 10.72 2.38 3.75
N VAL A 93 10.91 1.17 4.26
CA VAL A 93 12.12 0.37 3.98
C VAL A 93 12.01 -0.31 2.60
N TYR A 94 10.81 -0.61 2.11
CA TYR A 94 10.57 -1.22 0.80
C TYR A 94 9.47 -0.48 0.06
N LYS A 95 9.69 0.04 -1.15
CA LYS A 95 8.62 0.72 -1.91
C LYS A 95 7.65 -0.26 -2.55
N SER A 96 6.36 0.05 -2.55
CA SER A 96 5.37 -0.60 -3.40
C SER A 96 5.75 -0.50 -4.88
N TYR A 97 5.28 -1.44 -5.70
CA TYR A 97 5.58 -1.50 -7.13
C TYR A 97 4.78 -0.46 -7.91
N MET A 98 5.42 0.50 -8.57
CA MET A 98 4.74 1.57 -9.33
C MET A 98 3.75 1.00 -10.35
N ALA A 99 4.17 -0.02 -11.11
CA ALA A 99 3.34 -0.71 -12.09
C ALA A 99 2.42 -1.78 -11.48
N GLY A 100 2.45 -1.99 -10.16
CA GLY A 100 1.54 -2.89 -9.46
C GLY A 100 0.14 -2.32 -9.38
N VAL A 101 -0.81 -2.96 -10.07
CA VAL A 101 -2.22 -2.56 -10.14
C VAL A 101 -2.92 -2.73 -8.79
N LYS A 102 -2.51 -3.73 -8.00
CA LYS A 102 -3.14 -4.11 -6.73
C LYS A 102 -2.46 -3.56 -5.48
N GLU A 103 -1.48 -2.68 -5.63
CA GLU A 103 -0.77 -2.08 -4.51
C GLU A 103 -1.64 -1.05 -3.77
N SER A 104 -1.66 -1.09 -2.43
CA SER A 104 -2.42 -0.15 -1.62
C SER A 104 -1.81 1.26 -1.67
N ARG A 105 -2.50 2.19 -2.33
CA ARG A 105 -2.08 3.60 -2.51
C ARG A 105 -3.28 4.52 -2.74
N LEU A 106 -3.02 5.80 -2.94
CA LEU A 106 -4.02 6.71 -3.51
C LEU A 106 -3.76 6.91 -5.00
N SER A 107 -4.75 6.64 -5.85
CA SER A 107 -4.65 6.92 -7.29
C SER A 107 -5.99 7.10 -7.96
N ALA A 108 -5.98 7.73 -9.13
CA ALA A 108 -7.11 7.79 -10.04
C ALA A 108 -6.63 7.68 -11.49
N HIS A 109 -7.37 6.94 -12.31
CA HIS A 109 -7.06 6.68 -13.71
C HIS A 109 -8.28 6.93 -14.56
N LEU A 110 -8.18 7.89 -15.47
CA LEU A 110 -9.13 8.04 -16.57
C LEU A 110 -8.61 7.23 -17.76
N MET A 111 -9.29 6.15 -18.10
CA MET A 111 -8.82 5.19 -19.10
C MET A 111 -9.91 4.80 -20.09
N LYS A 112 -9.51 4.50 -21.31
CA LYS A 112 -10.36 3.88 -22.33
C LYS A 112 -9.98 2.41 -22.44
N ILE A 113 -10.97 1.54 -22.31
CA ILE A 113 -10.85 0.12 -22.63
C ILE A 113 -11.20 -0.06 -24.11
N THR A 114 -10.37 -0.77 -24.88
CA THR A 114 -10.50 -0.87 -26.36
C THR A 114 -11.92 -1.27 -26.80
N ASP A 115 -12.48 -2.31 -26.20
CA ASP A 115 -13.78 -2.89 -26.58
C ASP A 115 -14.92 -2.56 -25.58
N ASP A 116 -14.72 -1.57 -24.70
CA ASP A 116 -15.68 -1.18 -23.66
C ASP A 116 -15.64 0.34 -23.42
N ASN A 117 -16.23 0.88 -22.38
CA ASN A 117 -16.38 2.33 -22.16
C ASN A 117 -15.09 3.04 -21.66
N TRP A 118 -15.21 4.36 -21.49
CA TRP A 118 -14.28 5.12 -20.66
C TRP A 118 -14.57 4.83 -19.19
N MET A 119 -13.54 4.40 -18.46
CA MET A 119 -13.62 4.08 -17.05
C MET A 119 -12.85 5.11 -16.22
N LEU A 120 -13.33 5.34 -15.01
CA LEU A 120 -12.58 5.96 -13.93
C LEU A 120 -12.25 4.89 -12.89
N ASP A 121 -11.01 4.41 -12.88
CA ASP A 121 -10.54 3.53 -11.81
C ASP A 121 -9.96 4.40 -10.69
N GLY A 122 -10.40 4.16 -9.45
CA GLY A 122 -9.94 4.88 -8.26
C GLY A 122 -9.36 3.89 -7.25
N THR A 123 -8.23 4.23 -6.65
CA THR A 123 -7.70 3.51 -5.48
C THR A 123 -7.70 4.45 -4.29
N LEU A 124 -8.42 4.07 -3.25
CA LEU A 124 -8.43 4.74 -1.96
C LEU A 124 -7.77 3.81 -0.95
N GLY A 125 -6.51 4.09 -0.63
CA GLY A 125 -5.79 3.23 0.30
C GLY A 125 -4.37 3.69 0.57
N GLY A 126 -3.65 2.82 1.23
CA GLY A 126 -2.33 3.13 1.73
C GLY A 126 -1.65 1.98 2.44
N ARG A 127 -0.36 2.20 2.69
CA ARG A 127 0.46 1.37 3.55
C ARG A 127 1.19 2.24 4.55
N PHE A 128 1.23 1.79 5.80
CA PHE A 128 1.71 2.59 6.92
C PHE A 128 2.66 1.75 7.77
N GLY A 129 3.85 2.31 8.07
CA GLY A 129 4.77 1.73 9.03
C GLY A 129 4.21 1.84 10.43
N VAL A 130 4.18 0.72 11.17
CA VAL A 130 3.75 0.67 12.57
C VAL A 130 4.96 0.79 13.48
N MET A 131 6.02 0.03 13.20
CA MET A 131 7.21 -0.03 14.04
C MET A 131 8.44 -0.37 13.19
N ARG A 132 9.58 0.23 13.50
CA ARG A 132 10.87 -0.07 12.88
C ARG A 132 11.94 -0.28 13.93
N TRP A 133 12.77 -1.31 13.73
CA TRP A 133 14.09 -1.42 14.32
C TRP A 133 15.11 -1.08 13.24
N GLY A 134 15.69 0.11 13.30
CA GLY A 134 16.46 0.61 12.18
C GLY A 134 16.79 2.08 12.27
N ARG A 135 16.93 2.70 11.11
CA ARG A 135 17.29 4.11 10.97
C ARG A 135 16.40 4.80 9.96
N ASP A 136 16.17 6.08 10.19
CA ASP A 136 15.63 6.95 9.16
C ASP A 136 16.58 7.06 7.97
N SER A 137 16.04 7.48 6.83
CA SER A 137 16.82 7.55 5.61
C SER A 137 17.92 8.60 5.71
N ALA A 138 19.19 8.16 5.79
CA ALA A 138 20.35 9.05 5.71
C ALA A 138 20.37 9.89 4.41
N THR A 139 19.68 9.42 3.36
CA THR A 139 19.63 10.08 2.05
C THR A 139 18.28 10.69 1.69
N GLY A 140 17.30 10.60 2.59
CA GLY A 140 15.92 11.08 2.41
C GLY A 140 15.06 10.21 1.49
N PHE A 141 15.55 9.05 1.03
CA PHE A 141 14.83 8.16 0.11
C PHE A 141 14.16 6.97 0.80
N LEU A 142 14.96 6.03 1.28
CA LEU A 142 14.50 4.82 1.96
C LEU A 142 15.16 4.68 3.31
N ALA A 143 14.36 4.28 4.29
CA ALA A 143 14.83 3.95 5.62
C ALA A 143 15.61 2.62 5.60
N GLU A 144 16.30 2.33 6.69
CA GLU A 144 17.08 1.09 6.85
C GLU A 144 16.60 0.29 8.07
N GLY A 145 16.87 -1.01 8.07
CA GLY A 145 16.55 -1.92 9.17
C GLY A 145 15.37 -2.82 8.83
N VAL A 146 14.60 -3.19 9.85
CA VAL A 146 13.40 -4.04 9.73
C VAL A 146 12.18 -3.23 10.16
N GLN A 147 11.16 -3.19 9.32
CA GLN A 147 9.94 -2.44 9.55
C GLN A 147 8.70 -3.32 9.38
N TRP A 148 7.75 -3.17 10.31
CA TRP A 148 6.43 -3.76 10.23
C TRP A 148 5.44 -2.74 9.68
N ASP A 149 4.75 -3.11 8.60
CA ASP A 149 3.74 -2.30 7.93
C ASP A 149 2.37 -2.95 8.01
N ILE A 150 1.32 -2.11 7.97
CA ILE A 150 -0.06 -2.49 7.69
C ILE A 150 -0.54 -1.80 6.42
N GLU A 151 -1.46 -2.42 5.69
CA GLU A 151 -2.04 -1.84 4.48
C GLU A 151 -3.55 -2.05 4.37
N GLY A 152 -4.19 -1.16 3.60
CA GLY A 152 -5.59 -1.26 3.25
C GLY A 152 -5.91 -0.43 2.01
N SER A 153 -6.74 -0.95 1.10
CA SER A 153 -7.26 -0.19 -0.04
C SER A 153 -8.61 -0.70 -0.53
N ALA A 154 -9.39 0.22 -1.10
CA ALA A 154 -10.52 -0.08 -1.97
C ALA A 154 -10.19 0.42 -3.39
N GLN A 155 -10.32 -0.46 -4.38
CA GLN A 155 -9.96 -0.24 -5.77
C GLN A 155 -11.22 -0.31 -6.63
N VAL A 156 -11.89 0.84 -6.79
CA VAL A 156 -13.17 0.95 -7.50
C VAL A 156 -12.96 1.16 -8.99
N ARG A 157 -13.87 0.60 -9.80
CA ARG A 157 -14.06 0.94 -11.20
C ARG A 157 -15.43 1.58 -11.41
N LEU A 158 -15.42 2.76 -12.02
CA LEU A 158 -16.61 3.53 -12.38
C LEU A 158 -16.76 3.62 -13.89
N ASP A 159 -17.97 3.42 -14.41
CA ASP A 159 -18.29 3.52 -15.83
C ASP A 159 -18.82 4.92 -16.16
N ILE A 160 -18.00 5.75 -16.79
CA ILE A 160 -18.30 7.19 -16.96
C ILE A 160 -19.53 7.43 -17.86
N PRO A 161 -19.65 6.79 -19.05
CA PRO A 161 -20.86 6.89 -19.86
C PRO A 161 -22.14 6.38 -19.18
N GLU A 162 -22.03 5.39 -18.28
CA GLU A 162 -23.15 4.79 -17.56
C GLU A 162 -23.36 5.47 -16.21
N GLU A 163 -23.59 6.78 -16.21
CA GLU A 163 -23.93 7.56 -15.00
C GLU A 163 -22.90 7.49 -13.86
N VAL A 164 -21.65 7.08 -14.17
CA VAL A 164 -20.59 6.85 -13.18
C VAL A 164 -20.93 5.68 -12.24
N ASP A 165 -21.66 4.68 -12.75
CA ASP A 165 -22.03 3.47 -12.02
C ASP A 165 -20.78 2.70 -11.54
N VAL A 166 -20.86 2.14 -10.34
CA VAL A 166 -19.83 1.22 -9.84
C VAL A 166 -19.97 -0.12 -10.57
N ARG A 167 -18.92 -0.50 -11.30
CA ARG A 167 -18.86 -1.84 -11.91
C ARG A 167 -18.36 -2.89 -10.93
N ALA A 168 -17.26 -2.59 -10.25
CA ALA A 168 -16.69 -3.46 -9.24
C ALA A 168 -15.80 -2.67 -8.27
N VAL A 169 -15.54 -3.28 -7.12
CA VAL A 169 -14.58 -2.83 -6.13
C VAL A 169 -13.78 -4.03 -5.66
N ASP A 170 -12.45 -3.90 -5.70
CA ASP A 170 -11.54 -4.83 -5.05
C ASP A 170 -11.07 -4.24 -3.72
N PHE A 171 -11.27 -4.98 -2.63
CA PHE A 171 -10.77 -4.64 -1.31
C PHE A 171 -9.49 -5.41 -1.04
N ARG A 172 -8.46 -4.71 -0.55
CA ARG A 172 -7.21 -5.32 -0.11
C ARG A 172 -6.89 -4.87 1.30
N ALA A 173 -6.49 -5.78 2.17
CA ALA A 173 -6.02 -5.46 3.51
C ALA A 173 -4.91 -6.44 3.90
N GLY A 174 -3.88 -5.97 4.59
CA GLY A 174 -2.73 -6.82 4.85
C GLY A 174 -1.72 -6.23 5.81
N THR A 175 -0.64 -7.00 5.99
CA THR A 175 0.49 -6.64 6.82
C THR A 175 1.77 -7.28 6.30
N GLN A 176 2.90 -6.59 6.46
CA GLN A 176 4.17 -7.08 5.94
C GLN A 176 5.33 -6.64 6.82
N LEU A 177 6.37 -7.48 6.86
CA LEU A 177 7.70 -7.12 7.31
C LEU A 177 8.53 -6.74 6.09
N THR A 178 9.22 -5.62 6.17
CA THR A 178 10.14 -5.12 5.15
C THR A 178 11.52 -4.95 5.76
N TRP A 179 12.57 -5.28 5.00
CA TRP A 179 13.94 -5.11 5.50
C TRP A 179 14.94 -4.73 4.42
N SER A 180 15.99 -4.03 4.86
CA SER A 180 17.19 -3.74 4.07
C SER A 180 18.40 -4.53 4.59
N TYR A 181 19.42 -4.67 3.75
CA TYR A 181 20.66 -5.37 4.11
C TYR A 181 21.75 -4.32 4.37
N ALA A 182 22.29 -4.28 5.60
CA ALA A 182 23.23 -3.25 6.03
C ALA A 182 24.50 -3.21 5.14
N ASP A 183 25.07 -4.37 4.84
CA ASP A 183 26.27 -4.49 4.01
C ASP A 183 25.99 -4.24 2.52
N ASN A 184 24.72 -4.23 2.10
CA ASN A 184 24.33 -4.04 0.71
C ASN A 184 22.92 -3.41 0.59
N PRO A 185 22.80 -2.08 0.78
CA PRO A 185 21.52 -1.37 0.85
C PRO A 185 20.77 -1.33 -0.49
N ALA A 186 21.37 -1.82 -1.57
CA ALA A 186 20.72 -2.02 -2.86
C ALA A 186 19.72 -3.18 -2.83
N HIS A 187 19.92 -4.17 -1.97
CA HIS A 187 18.95 -5.24 -1.75
C HIS A 187 17.95 -4.84 -0.69
N ARG A 188 16.68 -5.12 -0.96
CA ARG A 188 15.57 -4.91 -0.03
C ARG A 188 14.53 -5.99 -0.26
N SER A 189 13.93 -6.46 0.81
CA SER A 189 13.00 -7.58 0.75
C SER A 189 11.74 -7.28 1.57
N ARG A 190 10.67 -8.00 1.27
CA ARG A 190 9.44 -8.00 2.03
C ARG A 190 8.88 -9.41 2.16
N PHE A 191 8.22 -9.66 3.28
CA PHE A 191 7.40 -10.84 3.50
C PHE A 191 6.12 -10.41 4.19
N GLY A 192 4.97 -10.86 3.71
CA GLY A 192 3.70 -10.37 4.24
C GLY A 192 2.53 -11.27 3.96
N TYR A 193 1.41 -10.87 4.52
CA TYR A 193 0.10 -11.42 4.27
C TYR A 193 -0.79 -10.34 3.70
N TYR A 194 -1.63 -10.68 2.73
CA TYR A 194 -2.77 -9.84 2.39
C TYR A 194 -4.00 -10.68 2.04
N HIS A 195 -5.15 -10.14 2.41
CA HIS A 195 -6.47 -10.54 1.95
C HIS A 195 -6.87 -9.64 0.77
N LEU A 196 -7.43 -10.24 -0.27
CA LEU A 196 -8.09 -9.53 -1.36
C LEU A 196 -9.46 -10.15 -1.61
N SER A 197 -10.50 -9.32 -1.63
CA SER A 197 -11.84 -9.71 -2.09
C SER A 197 -12.30 -8.78 -3.20
N SER A 198 -13.16 -9.30 -4.08
CA SER A 198 -13.76 -8.49 -5.16
C SER A 198 -15.27 -8.64 -5.17
N HIS A 199 -15.93 -7.51 -5.39
CA HIS A 199 -17.38 -7.42 -5.42
C HIS A 199 -17.85 -6.56 -6.59
N LEU A 200 -18.88 -7.04 -7.30
CA LEU A 200 -19.61 -6.25 -8.29
C LEU A 200 -20.39 -5.14 -7.61
N GLY A 201 -20.51 -3.99 -8.28
CA GLY A 201 -21.44 -2.94 -7.87
C GLY A 201 -22.89 -3.38 -8.05
N ASP A 202 -23.77 -2.85 -7.21
CA ASP A 202 -25.20 -3.15 -7.31
C ASP A 202 -25.83 -2.48 -8.54
N GLU A 203 -25.37 -1.28 -8.94
CA GLU A 203 -25.81 -0.62 -10.17
C GLU A 203 -25.51 -1.50 -11.40
N PHE A 204 -24.31 -2.07 -11.46
CA PHE A 204 -23.93 -3.01 -12.51
C PHE A 204 -24.82 -4.26 -12.53
N LEU A 205 -25.13 -4.84 -11.37
CA LEU A 205 -25.99 -6.02 -11.25
C LEU A 205 -27.44 -5.74 -11.64
N LEU A 206 -27.96 -4.55 -11.33
CA LEU A 206 -29.30 -4.13 -11.75
C LEU A 206 -29.42 -4.01 -13.27
N LYS A 207 -28.36 -3.50 -13.93
CA LYS A 207 -28.28 -3.41 -15.39
C LYS A 207 -27.95 -4.76 -16.05
N ASN A 208 -27.31 -5.69 -15.33
CA ASN A 208 -26.86 -6.99 -15.83
C ASN A 208 -27.36 -8.15 -14.95
N PRO A 209 -28.68 -8.39 -14.85
CA PRO A 209 -29.28 -9.31 -13.88
C PRO A 209 -28.90 -10.79 -14.10
N THR A 210 -28.38 -11.13 -15.28
CA THR A 210 -27.93 -12.49 -15.61
C THR A 210 -26.43 -12.69 -15.38
N TYR A 211 -25.68 -11.64 -15.01
CA TYR A 211 -24.26 -11.75 -14.74
C TYR A 211 -24.02 -12.55 -13.46
N PRO A 212 -23.16 -13.58 -13.46
CA PRO A 212 -22.91 -14.39 -12.28
C PRO A 212 -22.16 -13.57 -11.22
N ARG A 213 -22.74 -13.41 -10.03
CA ARG A 213 -22.04 -12.84 -8.89
C ARG A 213 -21.00 -13.84 -8.37
N LEU A 214 -19.74 -13.52 -8.59
CA LEU A 214 -18.60 -14.28 -8.09
C LEU A 214 -18.29 -13.85 -6.66
N ASN A 215 -17.81 -14.79 -5.85
CA ASN A 215 -17.23 -14.51 -4.54
C ASN A 215 -15.71 -14.65 -4.63
N TYR A 216 -15.08 -13.74 -5.36
CA TYR A 216 -13.62 -13.77 -5.55
C TYR A 216 -12.95 -13.39 -4.23
N ALA A 217 -12.11 -14.29 -3.70
CA ALA A 217 -11.33 -14.07 -2.49
C ALA A 217 -9.96 -14.71 -2.63
N HIS A 218 -8.94 -14.04 -2.09
CA HIS A 218 -7.56 -14.47 -2.17
C HIS A 218 -6.84 -14.08 -0.86
N ASP A 219 -6.36 -15.07 -0.11
CA ASP A 219 -5.59 -14.88 1.12
C ASP A 219 -4.18 -15.44 0.92
N LEU A 220 -3.20 -14.54 0.75
CA LEU A 220 -1.86 -14.91 0.32
C LEU A 220 -0.79 -14.57 1.34
N LEU A 221 0.25 -15.41 1.35
CA LEU A 221 1.58 -15.05 1.81
C LEU A 221 2.41 -14.59 0.62
N ILE A 222 3.08 -13.45 0.75
CA ILE A 222 3.97 -12.90 -0.28
C ILE A 222 5.42 -12.90 0.19
N PHE A 223 6.32 -13.12 -0.76
CA PHE A 223 7.74 -12.81 -0.61
C PHE A 223 8.21 -11.99 -1.81
N GLY A 224 8.63 -10.75 -1.54
CA GLY A 224 9.10 -9.81 -2.54
C GLY A 224 10.58 -9.47 -2.33
N HIS A 225 11.32 -9.32 -3.42
CA HIS A 225 12.70 -8.86 -3.41
C HIS A 225 12.90 -7.78 -4.47
N SER A 226 13.66 -6.76 -4.12
CA SER A 226 14.06 -5.70 -5.02
C SER A 226 15.56 -5.47 -4.96
N TYR A 227 16.11 -5.15 -6.12
CA TYR A 227 17.50 -4.78 -6.30
C TYR A 227 17.58 -3.46 -7.06
N TYR A 228 18.29 -2.50 -6.48
CA TYR A 228 18.54 -1.22 -7.11
C TYR A 228 19.89 -1.25 -7.83
N ILE A 229 19.84 -1.30 -9.16
CA ILE A 229 21.03 -1.23 -10.02
C ILE A 229 21.67 0.15 -9.90
N THR A 230 20.83 1.19 -9.82
CA THR A 230 21.23 2.56 -9.48
C THR A 230 20.23 3.10 -8.46
N PRO A 231 20.51 4.24 -7.81
CA PRO A 231 19.54 4.87 -6.92
C PRO A 231 18.19 5.17 -7.56
N LYS A 232 18.09 5.27 -8.90
CA LYS A 232 16.84 5.50 -9.64
C LYS A 232 16.29 4.26 -10.34
N LEU A 233 17.14 3.28 -10.65
CA LEU A 233 16.78 2.08 -11.41
C LEU A 233 16.62 0.87 -10.47
N ARG A 234 15.38 0.41 -10.33
CA ARG A 234 15.00 -0.74 -9.52
C ARG A 234 14.52 -1.88 -10.41
N VAL A 235 14.94 -3.09 -10.10
CA VAL A 235 14.31 -4.32 -10.57
C VAL A 235 13.70 -5.05 -9.37
N TYR A 236 12.58 -5.73 -9.56
CA TYR A 236 11.92 -6.44 -8.48
C TYR A 236 11.21 -7.71 -8.97
N GLY A 237 10.97 -8.61 -8.03
CA GLY A 237 10.17 -9.82 -8.21
C GLY A 237 9.47 -10.20 -6.91
N GLU A 238 8.31 -10.80 -7.03
CA GLU A 238 7.47 -11.25 -5.95
C GLU A 238 6.78 -12.55 -6.33
N VAL A 239 6.68 -13.44 -5.34
CA VAL A 239 5.84 -14.63 -5.40
C VAL A 239 4.78 -14.51 -4.32
N GLY A 240 3.54 -14.79 -4.68
CA GLY A 240 2.42 -14.96 -3.78
C GLY A 240 1.95 -16.41 -3.78
N TRP A 241 1.67 -16.94 -2.60
CA TRP A 241 1.02 -18.23 -2.43
C TRP A 241 -0.22 -18.09 -1.55
N ALA A 242 -1.37 -18.44 -2.10
CA ALA A 242 -2.62 -18.44 -1.39
C ALA A 242 -2.84 -19.73 -0.61
N PHE A 243 -3.03 -19.60 0.69
CA PHE A 243 -3.45 -20.71 1.53
C PHE A 243 -4.97 -20.83 1.60
N TYR A 244 -5.68 -19.77 1.21
CA TYR A 244 -7.13 -19.77 1.04
C TYR A 244 -7.51 -18.94 -0.18
N HIS A 245 -8.40 -19.49 -1.01
CA HIS A 245 -8.84 -18.86 -2.25
C HIS A 245 -10.27 -19.31 -2.61
N LEU A 246 -11.02 -18.40 -3.22
CA LEU A 246 -12.33 -18.66 -3.84
C LEU A 246 -12.31 -18.00 -5.22
N VAL A 247 -12.65 -18.75 -6.27
CA VAL A 247 -12.55 -18.34 -7.69
C VAL A 247 -11.11 -18.14 -8.19
N ALA A 248 -10.23 -17.53 -7.39
CA ALA A 248 -8.79 -17.46 -7.63
C ALA A 248 -8.12 -18.84 -7.49
N ASP A 249 -6.86 -18.95 -7.91
CA ASP A 249 -5.99 -20.11 -7.74
C ASP A 249 -4.71 -19.73 -6.99
N PRO A 250 -3.96 -20.69 -6.40
CA PRO A 250 -2.98 -20.39 -5.36
C PRO A 250 -1.78 -19.50 -5.74
N TRP A 251 -1.26 -19.57 -6.97
CA TRP A 251 0.01 -18.94 -7.30
C TRP A 251 -0.13 -17.64 -8.07
N GLU A 252 0.58 -16.60 -7.61
CA GLU A 252 0.80 -15.38 -8.37
C GLU A 252 2.28 -14.97 -8.40
N PHE A 253 2.67 -14.30 -9.49
CA PHE A 253 4.03 -13.80 -9.68
C PHE A 253 3.99 -12.38 -10.20
N GLN A 254 4.69 -11.47 -9.54
CA GLN A 254 4.79 -10.09 -9.98
C GLN A 254 6.25 -9.69 -10.13
N PHE A 255 6.61 -9.04 -11.23
CA PHE A 255 7.99 -8.60 -11.45
C PHE A 255 8.03 -7.39 -12.37
N GLY A 256 9.12 -6.64 -12.32
CA GLY A 256 9.21 -5.42 -13.11
C GLY A 256 10.49 -4.63 -12.95
N VAL A 257 10.53 -3.53 -13.68
CA VAL A 257 11.62 -2.58 -13.72
C VAL A 257 11.06 -1.18 -13.61
N GLU A 258 11.70 -0.34 -12.79
CA GLU A 258 11.28 1.03 -12.55
C GLU A 258 12.48 1.96 -12.60
N TRP A 259 12.27 3.10 -13.22
CA TRP A 259 13.18 4.23 -13.24
C TRP A 259 12.42 5.46 -12.75
N ALA A 260 12.78 6.00 -11.60
CA ALA A 260 12.05 7.12 -11.00
C ALA A 260 12.96 8.01 -10.14
N PRO A 261 12.58 9.28 -9.90
CA PRO A 261 13.26 10.09 -8.90
C PRO A 261 13.11 9.45 -7.52
N THR A 262 14.18 9.55 -6.75
CA THR A 262 14.29 8.96 -5.41
C THR A 262 14.64 10.00 -4.36
N ARG A 263 14.71 11.27 -4.74
CA ARG A 263 15.00 12.39 -3.84
C ARG A 263 14.07 13.54 -4.10
N ALA A 264 13.92 14.39 -3.08
CA ALA A 264 13.15 15.62 -3.17
C ALA A 264 13.47 16.37 -4.47
N THR A 265 12.47 16.52 -5.33
CA THR A 265 12.62 17.10 -6.67
C THR A 265 12.34 18.60 -6.69
N GLY A 266 11.88 19.16 -5.57
CA GLY A 266 11.28 20.49 -5.52
C GLY A 266 10.11 20.63 -6.51
N PHE A 267 9.84 21.86 -6.93
CA PHE A 267 8.73 22.18 -7.83
C PHE A 267 8.89 21.60 -9.25
N TRP A 268 10.11 21.31 -9.67
CA TRP A 268 10.39 20.93 -11.06
C TRP A 268 10.03 19.49 -11.39
N GLY A 269 10.01 18.60 -10.40
CA GLY A 269 9.78 17.16 -10.62
C GLY A 269 10.84 16.54 -11.53
N GLU A 270 10.67 15.26 -11.85
CA GLU A 270 11.50 14.53 -12.80
C GLU A 270 10.69 13.47 -13.55
N PRO A 271 11.11 13.05 -14.75
CA PRO A 271 10.44 11.98 -15.45
C PRO A 271 10.55 10.64 -14.70
N PHE A 272 9.59 9.74 -14.94
CA PHE A 272 9.64 8.35 -14.47
C PHE A 272 9.15 7.37 -15.54
N LEU A 273 9.55 6.11 -15.40
CA LEU A 273 9.11 4.97 -16.19
C LEU A 273 8.96 3.76 -15.27
N ALA A 274 7.86 3.04 -15.37
CA ALA A 274 7.63 1.79 -14.65
C ALA A 274 7.04 0.77 -15.62
N VAL A 275 7.59 -0.44 -15.61
CA VAL A 275 7.11 -1.58 -16.39
C VAL A 275 6.96 -2.75 -15.45
N GLY A 276 5.80 -3.40 -15.47
CA GLY A 276 5.52 -4.53 -14.60
C GLY A 276 4.69 -5.59 -15.28
N CYS A 277 4.92 -6.82 -14.88
CA CYS A 277 4.09 -7.97 -15.20
C CYS A 277 3.48 -8.54 -13.92
N HIS A 278 2.26 -9.03 -14.01
CA HIS A 278 1.60 -9.80 -12.96
C HIS A 278 1.01 -11.05 -13.59
N LEU A 279 1.44 -12.23 -13.18
CA LEU A 279 0.98 -13.52 -13.66
C LEU A 279 0.17 -14.22 -12.58
N ARG A 280 -0.93 -14.85 -12.95
CA ARG A 280 -1.87 -15.47 -12.01
C ARG A 280 -2.27 -16.86 -12.47
N GLU A 281 -2.24 -17.82 -11.56
CA GLU A 281 -2.54 -19.23 -11.87
C GLU A 281 -3.97 -19.42 -12.41
N GLU A 282 -4.96 -18.66 -11.90
CA GLU A 282 -6.37 -18.82 -12.28
C GLU A 282 -6.67 -18.50 -13.74
N VAL A 283 -5.73 -17.83 -14.41
CA VAL A 283 -5.76 -17.53 -15.85
C VAL A 283 -4.63 -18.25 -16.58
N ASN A 284 -4.22 -19.42 -16.08
CA ASN A 284 -3.15 -20.28 -16.61
C ASN A 284 -1.78 -19.61 -16.67
N PHE A 285 -1.43 -18.83 -15.65
CA PHE A 285 -0.24 -17.96 -15.65
C PHE A 285 -0.20 -16.97 -16.81
N GLY A 286 -1.36 -16.70 -17.41
CA GLY A 286 -1.64 -15.41 -18.04
C GLY A 286 -1.64 -14.31 -16.99
N GLY A 287 -2.02 -13.12 -17.41
CA GLY A 287 -2.03 -11.97 -16.52
C GLY A 287 -1.85 -10.69 -17.31
N SER A 288 -1.15 -9.73 -16.71
CA SER A 288 -1.11 -8.36 -17.21
C SER A 288 0.30 -7.83 -17.38
N PHE A 289 0.42 -6.98 -18.38
CA PHE A 289 1.57 -6.15 -18.67
C PHE A 289 1.17 -4.68 -18.53
N VAL A 290 1.90 -3.96 -17.70
CA VAL A 290 1.61 -2.57 -17.34
C VAL A 290 2.80 -1.70 -17.64
N VAL A 291 2.56 -0.56 -18.29
CA VAL A 291 3.53 0.52 -18.47
C VAL A 291 2.95 1.80 -17.91
N GLN A 292 3.72 2.48 -17.07
CA GLN A 292 3.39 3.82 -16.58
C GLN A 292 4.58 4.74 -16.81
N THR A 293 4.34 5.94 -17.32
CA THR A 293 5.40 6.94 -17.51
C THR A 293 4.84 8.34 -17.47
N GLY A 294 5.65 9.31 -17.10
CA GLY A 294 5.23 10.70 -16.99
C GLY A 294 6.17 11.47 -16.09
N TRP A 295 5.59 12.29 -15.22
CA TRP A 295 6.33 13.17 -14.31
C TRP A 295 6.04 12.81 -12.86
N ALA A 296 7.08 12.89 -12.03
CA ALA A 296 7.06 12.53 -10.63
C ALA A 296 7.66 13.64 -9.77
N TRP A 297 7.05 13.86 -8.60
CA TRP A 297 7.52 14.77 -7.57
C TRP A 297 7.70 13.98 -6.29
N VAL A 298 8.90 14.01 -5.75
CA VAL A 298 9.23 13.40 -4.46
C VAL A 298 9.26 14.52 -3.42
N GLY A 299 8.57 14.31 -2.30
CA GLY A 299 8.53 15.27 -1.21
C GLY A 299 9.83 15.29 -0.39
N GLU A 300 9.98 16.33 0.45
CA GLU A 300 11.07 16.40 1.42
C GLU A 300 10.90 15.37 2.55
N ILE A 301 9.64 15.07 2.91
CA ILE A 301 9.31 14.02 3.86
C ILE A 301 9.44 12.66 3.13
N PRO A 302 10.31 11.75 3.60
CA PRO A 302 10.55 10.46 2.96
C PRO A 302 9.27 9.65 2.73
N GLY A 303 9.24 8.87 1.65
CA GLY A 303 8.11 8.03 1.24
C GLY A 303 7.14 8.71 0.28
N ARG A 304 6.90 10.02 0.40
CA ARG A 304 5.88 10.73 -0.39
C ARG A 304 6.32 10.93 -1.83
N THR A 305 5.63 10.28 -2.76
CA THR A 305 5.85 10.46 -4.20
C THR A 305 4.52 10.71 -4.90
N PHE A 306 4.36 11.89 -5.49
CA PHE A 306 3.26 12.18 -6.39
C PHE A 306 3.69 11.92 -7.84
N ARG A 307 2.83 11.30 -8.64
CA ARG A 307 3.08 11.02 -10.05
C ARG A 307 1.86 11.37 -10.87
N MET A 308 2.08 11.82 -12.10
CA MET A 308 1.04 11.94 -13.10
C MET A 308 1.58 11.52 -14.46
N GLY A 309 0.75 10.96 -15.33
CA GLY A 309 1.22 10.55 -16.64
C GLY A 309 0.35 9.52 -17.34
N LEU A 310 0.94 8.90 -18.36
CA LEU A 310 0.31 7.89 -19.17
C LEU A 310 0.30 6.55 -18.46
N HIS A 311 -0.82 5.85 -18.60
CA HIS A 311 -1.02 4.49 -18.13
C HIS A 311 -1.42 3.62 -19.33
N TYR A 312 -0.74 2.49 -19.46
CA TYR A 312 -1.08 1.43 -20.39
C TYR A 312 -1.15 0.11 -19.64
N HIS A 313 -2.23 -0.62 -19.86
CA HIS A 313 -2.46 -1.96 -19.32
C HIS A 313 -2.88 -2.88 -20.46
N ASN A 314 -2.38 -4.11 -20.45
CA ASN A 314 -2.79 -5.13 -21.40
C ASN A 314 -2.74 -6.50 -20.71
N GLY A 315 -3.89 -7.13 -20.53
CA GLY A 315 -3.98 -8.40 -19.82
C GLY A 315 -5.36 -8.72 -19.27
N ASP A 316 -5.39 -9.56 -18.25
CA ASP A 316 -6.54 -9.81 -17.40
C ASP A 316 -7.13 -8.53 -16.78
N SER A 317 -8.44 -8.49 -16.56
CA SER A 317 -9.11 -7.33 -15.99
C SER A 317 -8.45 -6.89 -14.68
N THR A 318 -8.28 -5.57 -14.53
CA THR A 318 -7.77 -4.98 -13.28
C THR A 318 -8.81 -5.04 -12.15
N GLN A 319 -9.98 -5.63 -12.37
CA GLN A 319 -11.05 -5.82 -11.40
C GLN A 319 -11.37 -7.32 -11.30
N ASN A 320 -11.12 -7.94 -10.15
CA ASN A 320 -11.11 -9.40 -10.05
C ASN A 320 -12.51 -10.05 -10.14
N SER A 321 -13.59 -9.28 -10.00
CA SER A 321 -14.95 -9.72 -10.35
C SER A 321 -15.13 -10.00 -11.84
N PHE A 322 -14.19 -9.54 -12.66
CA PHE A 322 -14.07 -9.77 -14.10
C PHE A 322 -12.75 -10.49 -14.43
N TYR A 323 -12.19 -11.30 -13.52
CA TYR A 323 -10.83 -11.87 -13.64
C TYR A 323 -10.53 -12.60 -14.96
N ASN A 324 -11.56 -13.16 -15.60
CA ASN A 324 -11.45 -13.90 -16.86
C ASN A 324 -11.61 -13.03 -18.11
N ASN A 325 -11.89 -11.73 -17.95
CA ASN A 325 -11.96 -10.78 -19.04
C ASN A 325 -10.55 -10.29 -19.39
N PHE A 326 -10.33 -10.08 -20.68
CA PHE A 326 -9.12 -9.47 -21.18
C PHE A 326 -9.38 -7.99 -21.50
N GLU A 327 -8.50 -7.12 -21.03
CA GLU A 327 -8.61 -5.67 -21.15
C GLU A 327 -7.30 -5.07 -21.65
N GLN A 328 -7.42 -4.33 -22.74
CA GLN A 328 -6.41 -3.36 -23.14
C GLN A 328 -6.91 -1.96 -22.75
N GLN A 329 -6.14 -1.28 -21.91
CA GLN A 329 -6.46 0.03 -21.36
C GLN A 329 -5.37 1.03 -21.74
N ILE A 330 -5.78 2.24 -22.13
CA ILE A 330 -4.89 3.39 -22.29
C ILE A 330 -5.52 4.59 -21.64
N GLY A 331 -4.73 5.36 -20.89
CA GLY A 331 -5.29 6.46 -20.13
C GLY A 331 -4.26 7.38 -19.50
N PHE A 332 -4.78 8.30 -18.69
CA PHE A 332 -4.01 9.19 -17.85
C PHE A 332 -4.27 8.84 -16.38
N GLY A 333 -3.21 8.76 -15.60
CA GLY A 333 -3.26 8.47 -14.18
C GLY A 333 -2.63 9.56 -13.33
N ILE A 334 -3.12 9.65 -12.09
CA ILE A 334 -2.46 10.30 -10.98
C ILE A 334 -2.24 9.26 -9.88
N TRP A 335 -1.09 9.33 -9.22
CA TRP A 335 -0.73 8.44 -8.12
C TRP A 335 -0.10 9.25 -6.99
N TYR A 336 -0.39 8.84 -5.77
CA TYR A 336 0.28 9.31 -4.57
C TYR A 336 0.72 8.09 -3.75
N ASP A 337 2.01 7.80 -3.83
CA ASP A 337 2.67 6.67 -3.16
C ASP A 337 3.29 7.15 -1.83
N PHE A 338 3.23 6.31 -0.80
CA PHE A 338 3.80 6.58 0.54
C PHE A 338 4.40 5.33 1.21
#